data_AF-A0A2W2BBD5-F1
#
_entry.id   AF-A0A2W2BBD5-F1
#
_cell.length_a   1.000
_cell.length_b   1.000
_cell.length_c   1.000
_cell.angle_alpha   90.00
_cell.angle_beta   90.00
_cell.angle_gamma   90.00
#
_symmetry.space_group_name_H-M   'P 1'
#
loop_
_entity.id
_entity.type
_entity.pdbx_description
1 polymer ?
#
loop_
_entity_poly.entity_id
_entity_poly.type
_entity_poly.pdbx_seq_one_letter_code
_entity_poly.pdbx_strand_id
1 'polypeptide(L)'
;MAPAQGVPTWFALRIAHVESNYNAHMRGSAGEYGVFQMKCATAKDIGFRGNCGALLDARTNIQWGLRHLAIAIGKSGGNLRLAASKHNGGLGRRTVVASYVAKVF
;
A
#
# COMPACT_ATOMS: atom_id res chain seq x y z
N MET A 1 16.14 11.84 8.75
CA MET A 1 15.41 10.57 8.61
C MET A 1 15.08 10.37 7.14
N ALA A 2 15.76 9.44 6.46
CA ALA A 2 15.40 9.09 5.08
C ALA A 2 14.08 8.29 5.09
N PRO A 3 13.14 8.49 4.14
CA PRO A 3 11.94 7.68 4.07
C PRO A 3 12.41 6.25 3.78
N ALA A 4 12.14 5.34 4.72
CA ALA A 4 12.87 4.09 4.89
C ALA A 4 12.88 3.14 3.68
N GLN A 5 12.19 3.43 2.57
CA GLN A 5 12.10 2.57 1.39
C GLN A 5 12.04 3.36 0.05
N GLY A 6 12.49 4.62 -0.01
CA GLY A 6 12.47 5.40 -1.26
C GLY A 6 11.07 5.83 -1.74
N VAL A 7 10.07 5.74 -0.86
CA VAL A 7 8.69 6.18 -1.11
C VAL A 7 8.56 7.66 -0.71
N PRO A 8 8.07 8.55 -1.58
CA PRO A 8 7.79 9.93 -1.20
C PRO A 8 6.76 10.00 -0.06
N THR A 9 7.04 10.76 0.99
CA THR A 9 6.18 10.83 2.19
C THR A 9 4.76 11.26 1.86
N TRP A 10 4.61 12.31 1.03
CA TRP A 10 3.30 12.80 0.62
C TRP A 10 2.47 11.73 -0.10
N PHE A 11 3.14 10.89 -0.91
CA PHE A 11 2.50 9.82 -1.67
C PHE A 11 1.99 8.71 -0.75
N ALA A 12 2.81 8.29 0.22
CA ALA A 12 2.40 7.30 1.22
C ALA A 12 1.24 7.80 2.08
N LEU A 13 1.30 9.05 2.56
CA LEU A 13 0.23 9.66 3.35
C LEU A 13 -1.07 9.77 2.56
N ARG A 14 -0.99 10.18 1.30
CA ARG A 14 -2.17 10.33 0.45
C ARG A 14 -2.82 8.99 0.14
N ILE A 15 -2.04 7.94 -0.11
CA ILE A 15 -2.57 6.58 -0.23
C ILE A 15 -3.23 6.13 1.07
N ALA A 16 -2.57 6.28 2.23
CA ALA A 16 -3.16 5.92 3.52
C ALA A 16 -4.50 6.63 3.80
N HIS A 17 -4.62 7.89 3.40
CA HIS A 17 -5.88 8.63 3.46
C HIS A 17 -6.95 8.05 2.53
N VAL A 18 -6.60 7.76 1.27
CA VAL A 18 -7.55 7.19 0.29
C VAL A 18 -8.03 5.79 0.68
N GLU A 19 -7.14 4.97 1.25
CA GLU A 19 -7.42 3.58 1.60
C GLU A 19 -8.26 3.45 2.87
N SER A 20 -7.94 4.21 3.92
CA SER A 20 -8.57 4.01 5.24
C SER A 20 -8.88 5.27 6.02
N ASN A 21 -8.59 6.45 5.46
CA ASN A 21 -8.56 7.70 6.23
C ASN A 21 -7.69 7.57 7.51
N TYR A 22 -6.54 6.89 7.39
CA TYR A 22 -5.60 6.59 8.47
C TYR A 22 -6.12 5.64 9.57
N ASN A 23 -7.21 4.92 9.33
CA ASN A 23 -7.78 4.00 10.30
C ASN A 23 -7.04 2.65 10.33
N ALA A 24 -6.22 2.44 11.36
CA ALA A 24 -5.47 1.19 11.56
C ALA A 24 -6.35 -0.04 11.86
N HIS A 25 -7.58 0.16 12.34
CA HIS A 25 -8.50 -0.93 12.67
C HIS A 25 -9.46 -1.26 11.52
N MET A 26 -9.34 -0.58 10.38
CA MET A 26 -10.23 -0.80 9.24
C MET A 26 -10.02 -2.18 8.62
N ARG A 27 -11.12 -2.90 8.40
CA ARG A 27 -11.13 -4.14 7.62
C ARG A 27 -11.94 -3.92 6.36
N GLY A 28 -11.29 -4.12 5.20
CA GLY A 28 -11.95 -4.04 3.91
C GLY A 28 -12.81 -5.26 3.65
N SER A 29 -13.83 -5.10 2.80
CA SER A 29 -14.77 -6.16 2.45
C SER A 29 -14.11 -7.31 1.66
N ALA A 30 -12.98 -7.06 0.99
CA ALA A 30 -12.22 -8.08 0.26
C ALA A 30 -11.04 -8.65 1.08
N GLY A 31 -11.06 -8.46 2.41
CA GLY A 31 -10.06 -9.01 3.33
C GLY A 31 -8.80 -8.16 3.47
N GLU A 32 -8.90 -6.86 3.21
CA GLU A 32 -7.87 -5.87 3.50
C GLU A 32 -7.79 -5.52 4.99
N TYR A 33 -6.60 -5.12 5.43
CA TYR A 33 -6.33 -4.77 6.83
C TYR A 33 -5.64 -3.40 6.94
N GLY A 34 -6.10 -2.61 7.90
CA GLY A 34 -5.44 -1.43 8.45
C GLY A 34 -5.24 -0.26 7.50
N VAL A 35 -4.26 0.58 7.84
CA VAL A 35 -4.03 1.91 7.25
C VAL A 35 -3.90 1.89 5.72
N PHE A 36 -3.15 0.92 5.20
CA PHE A 36 -2.88 0.76 3.76
C PHE A 36 -3.82 -0.24 3.08
N GLN A 37 -4.88 -0.69 3.78
CA GLN A 37 -5.80 -1.73 3.29
C GLN A 37 -5.04 -2.89 2.63
N MET A 38 -4.06 -3.43 3.37
CA MET A 38 -3.18 -4.47 2.86
C MET A 38 -3.88 -5.83 2.89
N LYS A 39 -3.84 -6.58 1.78
CA LYS A 39 -4.24 -8.00 1.80
C LYS A 39 -3.16 -8.85 2.46
N CYS A 40 -3.59 -9.77 3.32
CA CYS A 40 -2.66 -10.67 4.01
C CYS A 40 -1.84 -11.54 3.03
N ALA A 41 -2.43 -11.99 1.93
CA ALA A 41 -1.73 -12.71 0.87
C ALA A 41 -0.58 -11.85 0.28
N THR A 42 -0.87 -10.60 -0.11
CA THR A 42 0.13 -9.67 -0.63
C THR A 42 1.24 -9.40 0.38
N ALA A 43 0.90 -9.22 1.66
CA ALA A 43 1.91 -9.05 2.70
C ALA A 43 2.83 -10.27 2.80
N LYS A 44 2.26 -11.49 2.75
CA LYS A 44 3.01 -12.74 2.78
C LYS A 44 3.92 -12.89 1.56
N ASP A 45 3.44 -12.54 0.37
CA ASP A 45 4.22 -12.58 -0.88
C ASP A 45 5.46 -11.69 -0.83
N ILE A 46 5.41 -10.59 -0.07
CA ILE A 46 6.56 -9.68 0.11
C ILE A 46 7.39 -9.98 1.36
N GLY A 47 7.08 -11.06 2.09
CA GLY A 47 7.90 -11.60 3.19
C GLY A 47 7.29 -11.52 4.59
N PHE A 48 6.03 -11.10 4.76
CA PHE A 48 5.36 -11.10 6.06
C PHE A 48 5.07 -12.53 6.53
N ARG A 49 5.47 -12.85 7.76
CA ARG A 49 5.29 -14.18 8.37
C ARG A 49 4.31 -14.20 9.55
N GLY A 50 3.76 -13.04 9.91
CA GLY A 50 2.80 -12.93 11.00
C GLY A 50 1.41 -13.44 10.63
N ASN A 51 0.53 -13.52 11.62
CA ASN A 51 -0.89 -13.75 11.39
C ASN A 51 -1.52 -12.53 10.71
N CYS A 52 -2.55 -12.73 9.90
CA CYS A 52 -3.23 -11.64 9.19
C CYS A 52 -3.78 -10.55 10.12
N GLY A 53 -4.20 -10.92 11.34
CA GLY A 53 -4.65 -9.96 12.35
C GLY A 53 -3.58 -8.97 12.80
N ALA A 54 -2.29 -9.31 12.71
CA ALA A 54 -1.22 -8.37 13.04
C ALA A 54 -1.09 -7.22 12.02
N LEU A 55 -1.76 -7.29 10.87
CA LEU A 55 -1.89 -6.15 9.96
C LEU A 55 -2.89 -5.08 10.46
N LEU A 56 -3.62 -5.33 11.56
CA LEU A 56 -4.42 -4.30 12.25
C LEU A 56 -3.57 -3.47 13.22
N ASP A 57 -2.35 -3.93 13.56
CA ASP A 57 -1.39 -3.08 14.26
C ASP A 57 -0.88 -1.99 13.30
N ALA A 58 -1.05 -0.74 13.69
CA ALA A 58 -0.72 0.41 12.85
C ALA A 58 0.74 0.41 12.41
N ARG A 59 1.67 0.09 13.33
CA ARG A 59 3.11 0.07 13.05
C ARG A 59 3.45 -1.00 12.01
N THR A 60 2.95 -2.21 12.22
CA THR A 60 3.12 -3.34 11.30
C THR A 60 2.52 -3.01 9.94
N ASN A 61 1.31 -2.48 9.91
CA ASN A 61 0.63 -2.12 8.68
C ASN A 61 1.39 -1.06 7.88
N ILE A 62 1.87 0.00 8.54
CA ILE A 62 2.66 1.07 7.91
C ILE A 62 3.97 0.51 7.36
N GLN A 63 4.68 -0.32 8.12
CA GLN A 63 5.94 -0.91 7.67
C GLN A 63 5.76 -1.75 6.40
N TRP A 64 4.78 -2.65 6.37
CA TRP A 64 4.52 -3.49 5.20
C TRP A 64 3.87 -2.70 4.07
N GLY A 65 3.03 -1.72 4.37
CA GLY A 65 2.47 -0.72 3.45
C GLY A 65 3.54 0.00 2.66
N LEU A 66 4.48 0.62 3.36
CA LEU A 66 5.61 1.32 2.75
C LEU A 66 6.50 0.37 1.93
N ARG A 67 6.76 -0.85 2.41
CA ARG A 67 7.51 -1.85 1.64
C ARG A 67 6.79 -2.23 0.35
N HIS A 68 5.48 -2.43 0.41
CA HIS A 68 4.67 -2.72 -0.78
C HIS A 68 4.69 -1.56 -1.78
N LEU A 69 4.56 -0.32 -1.31
CA LEU A 69 4.67 0.87 -2.17
C LEU A 69 6.04 0.99 -2.82
N ALA A 70 7.12 0.70 -2.09
CA ALA A 70 8.47 0.71 -2.64
C ALA A 70 8.63 -0.31 -3.79
N ILE A 71 8.11 -1.52 -3.60
CA ILE A 71 8.09 -2.55 -4.65
C ILE A 71 7.24 -2.10 -5.84
N ALA A 72 6.09 -1.47 -5.60
CA ALA A 72 5.22 -0.95 -6.65
C ALA A 72 5.90 0.17 -7.45
N ILE A 73 6.65 1.06 -6.80
CA ILE A 73 7.43 2.13 -7.45
C ILE A 73 8.55 1.52 -8.30
N GLY A 74 9.32 0.57 -7.75
CA GLY A 74 10.37 -0.13 -8.48
C GLY A 74 9.84 -0.86 -9.72
N LYS A 75 8.74 -1.60 -9.58
CA LYS A 75 8.05 -2.27 -10.71
C LYS A 75 7.40 -1.31 -11.71
N SER A 76 7.31 -0.03 -11.37
CA SER A 76 6.77 1.01 -12.24
C SER A 76 7.85 1.86 -12.90
N GLY A 77 9.13 1.52 -12.70
CA GLY A 77 10.24 2.34 -13.18
C GLY A 77 10.22 3.76 -12.60
N GLY A 78 9.74 3.94 -11.37
CA GLY A 78 9.58 5.26 -10.74
C GLY A 78 8.27 5.99 -11.05
N ASN A 79 7.41 5.48 -11.94
CA ASN A 79 6.13 6.11 -12.23
C ASN A 79 5.14 5.95 -11.07
N LEU A 80 4.90 7.03 -10.31
CA LEU A 80 4.04 7.02 -9.13
C LEU A 80 2.55 6.75 -9.45
N ARG A 81 2.06 7.14 -10.64
CA ARG A 81 0.67 6.87 -11.06
C ARG A 81 0.47 5.37 -11.32
N LEU A 82 1.44 4.74 -11.96
CA LEU A 82 1.44 3.29 -12.16
C LEU A 82 1.67 2.56 -10.84
N ALA A 83 2.51 3.09 -9.94
CA ALA A 83 2.73 2.52 -8.61
C ALA A 83 1.44 2.55 -7.76
N ALA A 84 0.69 3.65 -7.78
CA ALA A 84 -0.62 3.75 -7.15
C ALA A 84 -1.59 2.72 -7.74
N SER A 85 -1.60 2.57 -9.06
CA SER A 85 -2.45 1.59 -9.76
C SER A 85 -2.08 0.14 -9.40
N LYS A 86 -0.80 -0.16 -9.22
CA LYS A 86 -0.29 -1.44 -8.70
C LYS A 86 -0.64 -1.64 -7.23
N HIS A 87 -0.69 -0.58 -6.43
CA HIS A 87 -1.12 -0.70 -5.04
C HIS A 87 -2.58 -1.13 -4.96
N ASN A 88 -3.46 -0.43 -5.69
CA ASN A 88 -4.89 -0.72 -5.75
C ASN A 88 -5.23 -2.07 -6.42
N GLY A 89 -4.48 -2.44 -7.46
CA GLY A 89 -4.80 -3.59 -8.32
C GLY A 89 -3.90 -4.81 -8.18
N GLY A 90 -2.90 -4.76 -7.32
CA GLY A 90 -1.84 -5.75 -7.23
C GLY A 90 -0.60 -5.45 -8.07
N LEU A 91 0.55 -5.94 -7.60
CA LEU A 91 1.88 -5.62 -8.15
C LEU A 91 2.09 -6.02 -9.62
N GLY A 92 1.31 -7.00 -10.11
CA GLY A 92 1.34 -7.47 -11.49
C GLY A 92 0.68 -6.53 -12.50
N ARG A 93 -0.10 -5.53 -12.04
CA ARG A 93 -0.83 -4.62 -12.93
C ARG A 93 0.13 -3.81 -13.82
N ARG A 94 -0.17 -3.73 -15.12
CA ARG A 94 0.66 -3.03 -16.13
C ARG A 94 0.05 -1.72 -16.62
N THR A 95 -1.21 -1.45 -16.29
CA THR A 95 -1.96 -0.28 -16.74
C THR A 95 -2.30 0.67 -15.59
N VAL A 96 -2.50 1.94 -15.95
CA VAL A 96 -2.91 2.98 -15.00
C VAL A 96 -4.42 2.90 -14.76
N VAL A 97 -4.83 3.00 -13.51
CA VAL A 97 -6.23 3.12 -13.09
C VAL A 97 -6.53 4.59 -12.87
N ALA A 98 -7.05 5.28 -13.89
CA ALA A 98 -7.26 6.72 -13.87
C ALA A 98 -8.10 7.19 -12.68
N SER A 99 -9.19 6.47 -12.36
CA SER A 99 -10.07 6.79 -11.24
C SER A 99 -9.39 6.68 -9.87
N TYR A 100 -8.45 5.76 -9.71
CA TYR A 100 -7.68 5.62 -8.47
C TYR A 100 -6.57 6.67 -8.39
N VAL A 101 -5.87 6.91 -9.51
CA VAL A 101 -4.85 7.96 -9.58
C VAL A 101 -5.42 9.33 -9.27
N ALA A 102 -6.62 9.67 -9.77
CA ALA A 102 -7.30 10.92 -9.45
C ALA A 102 -7.71 11.07 -7.98
N LYS A 103 -7.75 9.97 -7.21
CA LYS A 103 -7.90 10.04 -5.74
C LYS A 103 -6.56 10.33 -5.07
N VAL A 104 -5.46 9.83 -5.63
CA VAL A 104 -4.12 9.94 -5.04
C VAL A 104 -3.40 11.24 -5.41
N PHE A 105 -3.73 11.87 -6.53
CA PHE A 105 -3.17 13.13 -7.01
C PHE A 105 -4.29 14.16 -7.18
#